data_AF-A0A8K0CNZ5-F1
#
_entry.id   AF-A0A8K0CNZ5-F1
#
_cell.length_a   1.000
_cell.length_b   1.000
_cell.length_c   1.000
_cell.angle_alpha   90.00
_cell.angle_beta   90.00
_cell.angle_gamma   90.00
#
_symmetry.space_group_name_H-M   'P 1'
#
loop_
_entity.id
_entity.type
_entity.pdbx_description
1 polymer ?
#
loop_
_entity_poly.entity_id
_entity_poly.type
_entity_poly.pdbx_seq_one_letter_code
_entity_poly.pdbx_strand_id
1 'polypeptide(L)'
;MFYNLTTVVLHDWRTYGEMRRLALLQYGLHTVEDNLPMQTLEQGLDVLEIMRNIHVFVGKYMYNLNNQVFVEEKSNNKHLNTINISHVANSIRTHGIGIMNTTVNFTYQFLQNKFYIFSQFMFDEQIKSRLLKDLRFFVDHKTELNQMYPYERAEKFNFGIKKLGLNPDGLSYLDLFRKLITQIGNAMGYVRMIRSGGRRCLADATCFIPDLKAVTDLNKILEDEDLQDSTKKVIECFKRDINNLVDNFEEATEYFKLLIKVFTPVFRNPQNIHLKNFYIIVPPLTINFVEHLFICKERLNKKNRAGAAFTDDGFAMGLAYIIELLNQSTQLNSLHWFQSIKAKHAQDRKNLEAQKAAASKEDDKLQQTLSLTEKRLNAFEKEFHLLFYSFNSARIFFQS
;
A
#
# COMPACT_ATOMS: atom_id res chain seq x y z
N MET A 1 18.81 -24.87 -36.36
CA MET A 1 17.84 -24.27 -37.29
C MET A 1 17.09 -23.14 -36.57
N PHE A 2 17.59 -21.90 -36.67
CA PHE A 2 16.88 -20.62 -36.50
C PHE A 2 17.77 -19.59 -37.21
N TYR A 3 17.61 -19.46 -38.52
CA TYR A 3 18.58 -18.75 -39.38
C TYR A 3 18.30 -17.24 -39.53
N ASN A 4 17.28 -16.71 -38.85
CA ASN A 4 17.02 -15.27 -38.81
C ASN A 4 16.46 -14.86 -37.43
N LEU A 5 17.33 -14.46 -36.51
CA LEU A 5 16.94 -13.83 -35.24
C LEU A 5 16.23 -12.47 -35.44
N THR A 6 16.29 -11.91 -36.64
CA THR A 6 15.62 -10.67 -37.05
C THR A 6 14.11 -10.81 -37.23
N THR A 7 13.59 -12.03 -37.40
CA THR A 7 12.14 -12.31 -37.49
C THR A 7 11.52 -12.77 -36.17
N VAL A 8 12.33 -12.90 -35.12
CA VAL A 8 11.91 -13.41 -33.82
C VAL A 8 11.38 -12.26 -32.98
N VAL A 9 10.22 -12.46 -32.39
CA VAL A 9 9.56 -11.47 -31.54
C VAL A 9 10.37 -11.30 -30.24
N LEU A 10 11.04 -10.16 -30.08
CA LEU A 10 12.03 -9.92 -29.00
C LEU A 10 11.49 -10.15 -27.57
N HIS A 11 10.18 -9.97 -27.35
CA HIS A 11 9.57 -10.11 -26.02
C HIS A 11 9.30 -11.55 -25.58
N ASP A 12 9.37 -12.51 -26.50
CA ASP A 12 9.00 -13.91 -26.24
C ASP A 12 10.22 -14.82 -25.98
N TRP A 13 11.31 -14.23 -25.47
CA TRP A 13 12.59 -14.90 -25.23
C TRP A 13 12.44 -16.20 -24.42
N ARG A 14 11.47 -16.24 -23.47
CA ARG A 14 11.20 -17.41 -22.63
C ARG A 14 10.64 -18.56 -23.44
N THR A 15 9.66 -18.29 -24.30
CA THR A 15 9.03 -19.27 -25.19
C THR A 15 10.06 -19.86 -26.16
N TYR A 16 10.90 -19.00 -26.77
CA TYR A 16 11.99 -19.47 -27.65
C TYR A 16 13.03 -20.31 -26.89
N GLY A 17 13.40 -19.90 -25.67
CA GLY A 17 14.30 -20.66 -24.81
C GLY A 17 13.76 -22.04 -24.42
N GLU A 18 12.47 -22.14 -24.12
CA GLU A 18 11.79 -23.41 -23.83
C GLU A 18 11.71 -24.31 -25.07
N MET A 19 11.31 -23.76 -26.21
CA MET A 19 11.30 -24.49 -27.49
C MET A 19 12.68 -25.02 -27.87
N ARG A 20 13.74 -24.22 -27.64
CA ARG A 20 15.13 -24.61 -27.85
C ARG A 20 15.55 -25.76 -26.92
N ARG A 21 15.23 -25.68 -25.64
CA ARG A 21 15.49 -26.77 -24.69
C ARG A 21 14.76 -28.05 -25.08
N LEU A 22 13.49 -27.95 -25.49
CA LEU A 22 12.71 -29.10 -25.96
C LEU A 22 13.29 -29.70 -27.25
N ALA A 23 13.70 -28.87 -28.21
CA ALA A 23 14.33 -29.32 -29.45
C ALA A 23 15.64 -30.08 -29.20
N LEU A 24 16.43 -29.63 -28.22
CA LEU A 24 17.65 -30.32 -27.79
C LEU A 24 17.32 -31.65 -27.10
N LEU A 25 16.41 -31.64 -26.11
CA LEU A 25 16.10 -32.82 -25.31
C LEU A 25 15.42 -33.93 -26.10
N GLN A 26 14.51 -33.58 -27.01
CA GLN A 26 13.68 -34.56 -27.71
C GLN A 26 14.26 -34.97 -29.07
N TYR A 27 15.04 -34.10 -29.71
CA TYR A 27 15.53 -34.33 -31.09
C TYR A 27 17.06 -34.16 -31.24
N GLY A 28 17.80 -33.84 -30.17
CA GLY A 28 19.25 -33.63 -30.22
C GLY A 28 19.68 -32.42 -31.07
N LEU A 29 18.75 -31.50 -31.34
CA LEU A 29 19.00 -30.38 -32.25
C LEU A 29 19.70 -29.22 -31.52
N HIS A 30 20.94 -28.94 -31.89
CA HIS A 30 21.66 -27.74 -31.46
C HIS A 30 21.17 -26.53 -32.27
N THR A 31 20.52 -25.58 -31.62
CA THR A 31 20.14 -24.29 -32.22
C THR A 31 21.10 -23.17 -31.83
N VAL A 32 21.09 -22.07 -32.59
CA VAL A 32 21.88 -20.86 -32.34
C VAL A 32 21.48 -20.26 -30.99
N GLU A 33 22.40 -19.56 -30.33
CA GLU A 33 22.08 -18.82 -29.11
C GLU A 33 21.16 -17.64 -29.41
N ASP A 34 19.98 -17.70 -28.79
CA ASP A 34 19.03 -16.61 -28.75
C ASP A 34 19.57 -15.57 -27.76
N ASN A 35 20.50 -14.71 -28.22
CA ASN A 35 20.96 -13.54 -27.46
C ASN A 35 19.84 -12.48 -27.33
N LEU A 36 18.61 -12.94 -27.11
CA LEU A 36 17.44 -12.11 -26.95
C LEU A 36 17.50 -11.46 -25.57
N PRO A 37 17.26 -10.15 -25.47
CA PRO A 37 17.25 -9.48 -24.19
C PRO A 37 16.15 -10.07 -23.29
N MET A 38 16.49 -10.37 -22.03
CA MET A 38 15.52 -10.81 -21.00
C MET A 38 14.43 -9.76 -20.69
N GLN A 39 14.50 -8.58 -21.30
CA GLN A 39 13.52 -7.52 -21.18
C GLN A 39 12.27 -7.87 -22.00
N THR A 40 11.26 -8.42 -21.35
CA THR A 40 9.89 -8.32 -21.86
C THR A 40 9.57 -6.85 -22.09
N LEU A 41 9.16 -6.49 -23.31
CA LEU A 41 8.70 -5.16 -23.75
C LEU A 41 7.41 -4.69 -23.03
N GLU A 42 7.13 -5.15 -21.81
CA GLU A 42 6.15 -4.49 -20.95
C GLU A 42 6.72 -3.09 -20.64
N GLN A 43 6.25 -2.09 -21.39
CA GLN A 43 6.55 -0.66 -21.25
C GLN A 43 6.04 -0.14 -19.89
N GLY A 44 6.67 -0.57 -18.81
CA GLY A 44 6.44 -0.11 -17.45
C GLY A 44 7.63 0.70 -16.92
N LEU A 45 7.37 1.56 -15.94
CA LEU A 45 8.41 2.23 -15.16
C LEU A 45 9.29 1.20 -14.45
N ASP A 46 10.61 1.32 -14.61
CA ASP A 46 11.58 0.44 -13.97
C ASP A 46 11.63 0.72 -12.46
N VAL A 47 11.73 -0.34 -11.65
CA VAL A 47 11.97 -0.26 -10.19
C VAL A 47 13.12 0.67 -9.85
N LEU A 48 14.21 0.70 -10.63
CA LEU A 48 15.33 1.61 -10.39
C LEU A 48 14.96 3.08 -10.56
N GLU A 49 14.12 3.41 -11.54
CA GLU A 49 13.63 4.77 -11.78
C GLU A 49 12.66 5.19 -10.66
N ILE A 50 11.76 4.28 -10.27
CA ILE A 50 10.83 4.48 -9.17
C ILE A 50 11.60 4.69 -7.86
N MET A 51 12.60 3.88 -7.58
CA MET A 51 13.44 3.97 -6.38
C MET A 51 14.12 5.34 -6.28
N ARG A 52 14.75 5.81 -7.37
CA ARG A 52 15.42 7.12 -7.42
C ARG A 52 14.43 8.28 -7.24
N ASN A 53 13.20 8.12 -7.71
CA ASN A 53 12.16 9.14 -7.68
C ASN A 53 10.99 8.78 -6.75
N ILE A 54 11.25 8.08 -5.65
CA ILE A 54 10.19 7.54 -4.76
C ILE A 54 9.24 8.64 -4.26
N HIS A 55 9.77 9.84 -4.01
CA HIS A 55 9.01 11.00 -3.57
C HIS A 55 7.98 11.48 -4.62
N VAL A 56 8.27 11.32 -5.91
CA VAL A 56 7.34 11.61 -7.00
C VAL A 56 6.34 10.46 -7.14
N PHE A 57 6.84 9.22 -7.09
CA PHE A 57 6.03 8.03 -7.28
C PHE A 57 4.87 7.94 -6.28
N VAL A 58 5.17 8.00 -4.98
CA VAL A 58 4.15 7.91 -3.91
C VAL A 58 3.15 9.07 -3.90
N GLY A 59 3.47 10.19 -4.56
CA GLY A 59 2.61 11.35 -4.70
C GLY A 59 1.77 11.37 -5.98
N LYS A 60 2.21 10.68 -7.04
CA LYS A 60 1.52 10.63 -8.35
C LYS A 60 0.80 9.32 -8.62
N TYR A 61 1.06 8.27 -7.83
CA TYR A 61 0.45 6.96 -7.99
C TYR A 61 -0.42 6.61 -6.80
N MET A 62 -1.60 6.09 -7.10
CA MET A 62 -2.57 5.62 -6.12
C MET A 62 -2.43 4.11 -5.94
N TYR A 63 -2.32 3.68 -4.70
CA TYR A 63 -2.18 2.26 -4.36
C TYR A 63 -3.54 1.58 -4.23
N ASN A 64 -3.67 0.39 -4.81
CA ASN A 64 -4.76 -0.53 -4.56
C ASN A 64 -4.26 -1.74 -3.76
N LEU A 65 -4.78 -1.89 -2.55
CA LEU A 65 -4.34 -2.91 -1.59
C LEU A 65 -4.66 -4.34 -2.05
N ASN A 66 -5.82 -4.51 -2.70
CA ASN A 66 -6.39 -5.80 -3.05
C ASN A 66 -5.66 -6.40 -4.26
N ASN A 67 -5.54 -5.61 -5.32
CA ASN A 67 -4.93 -6.05 -6.58
C ASN A 67 -3.40 -5.91 -6.56
N GLN A 68 -2.82 -5.27 -5.52
CA GLN A 68 -1.41 -4.93 -5.45
C GLN A 68 -0.93 -4.27 -6.76
N VAL A 69 -1.60 -3.18 -7.12
CA VAL A 69 -1.31 -2.38 -8.31
C VAL A 69 -1.24 -0.91 -7.94
N PHE A 70 -0.30 -0.20 -8.54
CA PHE A 70 -0.27 1.26 -8.53
C PHE A 70 -0.85 1.77 -9.84
N VAL A 71 -1.69 2.80 -9.76
CA VAL A 71 -2.27 3.47 -10.91
C VAL A 71 -1.91 4.94 -10.86
N GLU A 72 -1.41 5.49 -11.97
CA GLU A 72 -1.10 6.91 -12.10
C GLU A 72 -2.36 7.76 -11.90
N GLU A 73 -2.29 8.81 -11.07
CA GLU A 73 -3.42 9.70 -10.78
C GLU A 73 -3.82 10.53 -12.00
N LYS A 74 -2.82 11.02 -12.73
CA LYS A 74 -3.02 11.83 -13.93
C LYS A 74 -1.89 11.57 -14.91
N SER A 75 -2.27 11.29 -16.15
CA SER A 75 -1.35 11.25 -17.28
C SER A 75 -1.66 12.38 -18.27
N ASN A 76 -0.64 12.83 -18.99
CA ASN A 76 -0.83 13.63 -20.21
C ASN A 76 -1.26 12.75 -21.39
N ASN A 77 -1.09 11.43 -21.26
CA ASN A 77 -1.48 10.46 -22.28
C ASN A 77 -2.96 10.07 -22.15
N LYS A 78 -3.51 9.42 -23.19
CA LYS A 78 -4.87 8.87 -23.17
C LYS A 78 -5.06 7.72 -22.18
N HIS A 79 -3.95 7.13 -21.72
CA HIS A 79 -3.92 5.99 -20.82
C HIS A 79 -3.15 6.36 -19.55
N LEU A 80 -3.54 5.74 -18.43
CA LEU A 80 -2.83 5.86 -17.16
C LEU A 80 -1.81 4.72 -17.06
N ASN A 81 -0.61 5.05 -16.58
CA ASN A 81 0.40 4.02 -16.33
C ASN A 81 0.00 3.18 -15.10
N THR A 82 0.30 1.88 -15.17
CA THR A 82 0.08 0.95 -14.05
C THR A 82 1.33 0.16 -13.75
N ILE A 83 1.61 -0.05 -12.46
CA ILE A 83 2.72 -0.87 -12.00
C ILE A 83 2.17 -2.02 -11.18
N ASN A 84 2.46 -3.23 -11.63
CA ASN A 84 1.97 -4.49 -11.07
C ASN A 84 3.17 -5.35 -10.61
N ILE A 85 2.86 -6.50 -10.01
CA ILE A 85 3.87 -7.45 -9.53
C ILE A 85 4.74 -8.00 -10.68
N SER A 86 4.19 -8.18 -11.89
CA SER A 86 4.93 -8.67 -13.06
C SER A 86 6.02 -7.69 -13.47
N HIS A 87 5.71 -6.38 -13.56
CA HIS A 87 6.67 -5.32 -13.88
C HIS A 87 7.84 -5.31 -12.90
N VAL A 88 7.53 -5.39 -11.59
CA VAL A 88 8.55 -5.44 -10.54
C VAL A 88 9.40 -6.71 -10.64
N ALA A 89 8.79 -7.87 -10.89
CA ALA A 89 9.52 -9.12 -11.08
C ALA A 89 10.46 -9.06 -12.30
N ASN A 90 10.03 -8.42 -13.38
CA ASN A 90 10.84 -8.22 -14.59
C ASN A 90 12.04 -7.30 -14.34
N SER A 91 11.85 -6.19 -13.61
CA SER A 91 12.95 -5.32 -13.17
C SER A 91 13.93 -6.07 -12.27
N ILE A 92 13.45 -6.86 -11.31
CA ILE A 92 14.32 -7.67 -10.42
C ILE A 92 15.09 -8.72 -11.22
N ARG A 93 14.47 -9.36 -12.22
CA ARG A 93 15.14 -10.31 -13.10
C ARG A 93 16.25 -9.64 -13.93
N THR A 94 16.04 -8.40 -14.36
CA THR A 94 16.99 -7.65 -15.20
C THR A 94 18.18 -7.15 -14.39
N HIS A 95 17.94 -6.60 -13.19
CA HIS A 95 18.98 -5.93 -12.40
C HIS A 95 19.51 -6.76 -11.23
N GLY A 96 18.94 -7.94 -11.00
CA GLY A 96 19.28 -8.83 -9.91
C GLY A 96 18.54 -8.52 -8.61
N ILE A 97 18.53 -9.50 -7.71
CA ILE A 97 17.78 -9.44 -6.44
C ILE A 97 18.27 -8.37 -5.46
N GLY A 98 19.55 -7.96 -5.57
CA GLY A 98 20.14 -6.92 -4.73
C GLY A 98 19.45 -5.55 -4.83
N ILE A 99 18.70 -5.28 -5.90
CA ILE A 99 17.91 -4.05 -6.00
C ILE A 99 16.80 -3.98 -4.95
N MET A 100 16.32 -5.12 -4.44
CA MET A 100 15.26 -5.15 -3.43
C MET A 100 15.72 -4.49 -2.13
N ASN A 101 16.88 -4.92 -1.61
CA ASN A 101 17.48 -4.36 -0.39
C ASN A 101 17.79 -2.87 -0.56
N THR A 102 18.32 -2.48 -1.72
CA THR A 102 18.56 -1.07 -2.05
C THR A 102 17.25 -0.26 -2.08
N THR A 103 16.20 -0.80 -2.68
CA THR A 103 14.89 -0.14 -2.77
C THR A 103 14.24 0.03 -1.39
N VAL A 104 14.36 -0.96 -0.51
CA VAL A 104 13.89 -0.86 0.88
C VAL A 104 14.67 0.22 1.63
N ASN A 105 15.98 0.35 1.41
CA ASN A 105 16.80 1.40 2.01
C ASN A 105 16.39 2.81 1.54
N PHE A 106 16.17 3.03 0.24
CA PHE A 106 15.63 4.31 -0.26
C PHE A 106 14.25 4.61 0.33
N THR A 107 13.42 3.57 0.50
CA THR A 107 12.12 3.72 1.14
C THR A 107 12.26 4.10 2.61
N TYR A 108 13.21 3.51 3.33
CA TYR A 108 13.54 3.88 4.71
C TYR A 108 13.94 5.36 4.82
N GLN A 109 14.85 5.85 3.96
CA GLN A 109 15.25 7.26 3.95
C GLN A 109 14.09 8.21 3.66
N PHE A 110 13.23 7.83 2.70
CA PHE A 110 12.01 8.57 2.40
C PHE A 110 11.07 8.63 3.62
N LEU A 111 10.83 7.49 4.27
CA LEU A 111 9.98 7.41 5.45
C LEU A 111 10.54 8.25 6.61
N GLN A 112 11.85 8.25 6.83
CA GLN A 112 12.49 9.09 7.85
C GLN A 112 12.14 10.57 7.67
N ASN A 113 12.23 11.08 6.43
CA ASN A 113 11.86 12.46 6.12
C ASN A 113 10.36 12.72 6.34
N LYS A 114 9.49 11.79 5.94
CA LYS A 114 8.03 11.92 6.14
C LYS A 114 7.65 11.86 7.61
N PHE A 115 8.35 11.05 8.40
CA PHE A 115 8.14 10.94 9.84
C PHE A 115 8.58 12.17 10.62
N TYR A 116 9.60 12.88 10.15
CA TYR A 116 9.94 14.19 10.68
C TYR A 116 8.76 15.18 10.52
N ILE A 117 8.20 15.29 9.31
CA ILE A 117 7.04 16.15 9.03
C ILE A 117 5.81 15.71 9.85
N PHE A 118 5.60 14.40 9.97
CA PHE A 118 4.53 13.83 10.79
C PHE A 118 4.65 14.25 12.26
N SER A 119 5.86 14.15 12.81
CA SER A 119 6.14 14.54 14.20
C SER A 119 5.92 16.03 14.42
N GLN A 120 6.37 16.89 13.49
CA GLN A 120 6.13 18.33 13.55
C GLN A 120 4.63 18.67 13.54
N PHE A 121 3.85 18.02 12.67
CA PHE A 121 2.39 18.22 12.62
C PHE A 121 1.72 17.87 13.96
N MET A 122 2.13 16.74 14.57
CA MET A 122 1.58 16.32 15.87
C MET A 122 2.05 17.19 17.04
N PHE A 123 3.17 17.89 16.89
CA PHE A 123 3.71 18.80 17.89
C PHE A 123 3.04 20.18 17.85
N ASP A 124 2.42 20.56 16.74
CA ASP A 124 1.72 21.84 16.58
C ASP A 124 0.68 22.06 17.68
N GLU A 125 0.77 23.20 18.39
CA GLU A 125 -0.09 23.50 19.53
C GLU A 125 -1.58 23.66 19.15
N GLN A 126 -1.90 24.11 17.93
CA GLN A 126 -3.28 24.22 17.46
C GLN A 126 -3.91 22.83 17.25
N ILE A 127 -3.12 21.85 16.81
CA ILE A 127 -3.57 20.46 16.66
C ILE A 127 -3.64 19.78 18.02
N LYS A 128 -2.53 19.82 18.77
CA LYS A 128 -2.38 19.17 20.08
C LYS A 128 -3.45 19.63 21.08
N SER A 129 -3.68 20.94 21.20
CA SER A 129 -4.67 21.48 22.15
C SER A 129 -6.10 21.02 21.83
N ARG A 130 -6.44 20.83 20.55
CA ARG A 130 -7.77 20.33 20.13
C ARG A 130 -7.91 18.84 20.38
N LEU A 131 -6.89 18.05 20.06
CA LEU A 131 -6.87 16.62 20.36
C LEU A 131 -7.02 16.36 21.87
N LEU A 132 -6.36 17.16 22.71
CA LEU A 132 -6.49 17.05 24.17
C LEU A 132 -7.89 17.43 24.67
N LYS A 133 -8.53 18.44 24.07
CA LYS A 133 -9.92 18.81 24.40
C LYS A 133 -10.90 17.68 24.05
N ASP A 134 -10.75 17.09 22.88
CA ASP A 134 -11.60 15.98 22.42
C ASP A 134 -11.35 14.71 23.24
N LEU A 135 -10.09 14.42 23.59
CA LEU A 135 -9.74 13.31 24.47
C LEU A 135 -10.38 13.46 25.85
N ARG A 136 -10.26 14.63 26.49
CA ARG A 136 -10.89 14.88 27.80
C ARG A 136 -12.40 14.69 27.73
N PHE A 137 -13.04 15.28 26.72
CA PHE A 137 -14.48 15.12 26.52
C PHE A 137 -14.90 13.65 26.39
N PHE A 138 -14.16 12.85 25.62
CA PHE A 138 -14.44 11.42 25.45
C PHE A 138 -14.28 10.63 26.75
N VAL A 139 -13.25 10.94 27.55
CA VAL A 139 -13.03 10.30 28.86
C VAL A 139 -14.15 10.66 29.83
N ASP A 140 -14.55 11.93 29.88
CA ASP A 140 -15.56 12.43 30.82
C ASP A 140 -16.97 11.88 30.53
N HIS A 141 -17.32 11.68 29.25
CA HIS A 141 -18.66 11.25 28.82
C HIS A 141 -18.69 9.79 28.35
N LYS A 142 -17.70 8.97 28.75
CA LYS A 142 -17.51 7.62 28.23
C LYS A 142 -18.72 6.70 28.48
N THR A 143 -19.36 6.83 29.64
CA THR A 143 -20.54 6.04 30.03
C THR A 143 -21.78 6.46 29.26
N GLU A 144 -22.00 7.77 29.10
CA GLU A 144 -23.15 8.33 28.38
C GLU A 144 -23.11 8.00 26.89
N LEU A 145 -21.92 7.98 26.30
CA LEU A 145 -21.71 7.74 24.87
C LEU A 145 -21.61 6.25 24.51
N ASN A 146 -21.91 5.33 25.44
CA ASN A 146 -21.71 3.88 25.25
C ASN A 146 -20.30 3.54 24.74
N GLN A 147 -19.29 4.27 25.21
CA GLN A 147 -17.89 4.15 24.78
C GLN A 147 -17.62 4.43 23.29
N MET A 148 -18.57 5.02 22.57
CA MET A 148 -18.43 5.36 21.16
C MET A 148 -17.97 6.82 21.00
N TYR A 149 -16.90 7.03 20.22
CA TYR A 149 -16.45 8.39 19.91
C TYR A 149 -17.50 9.13 19.06
N PRO A 150 -17.97 10.33 19.45
CA PRO A 150 -19.06 11.01 18.74
C PRO A 150 -18.67 11.48 17.34
N TYR A 151 -19.54 11.21 16.36
CA TYR A 151 -19.31 11.64 14.96
C TYR A 151 -19.24 13.16 14.84
N GLU A 152 -20.14 13.88 15.51
CA GLU A 152 -20.26 15.35 15.44
C GLU A 152 -18.99 16.03 15.96
N ARG A 153 -18.28 15.40 16.90
CA ARG A 153 -17.00 15.90 17.39
C ARG A 153 -15.91 15.80 16.33
N ALA A 154 -15.79 14.66 15.65
CA ALA A 154 -14.85 14.48 14.54
C ALA A 154 -15.14 15.44 13.38
N GLU A 155 -16.40 15.74 13.12
CA GLU A 155 -16.79 16.73 12.11
C GLU A 155 -16.48 18.17 12.55
N LYS A 156 -16.77 18.54 13.80
CA LYS A 156 -16.39 19.83 14.39
C LYS A 156 -14.88 20.06 14.36
N PHE A 157 -14.09 19.01 14.59
CA PHE A 157 -12.63 19.07 14.48
C PHE A 157 -12.19 19.42 13.06
N ASN A 158 -12.74 18.73 12.05
CA ASN A 158 -12.51 19.02 10.63
C ASN A 158 -12.83 20.49 10.28
N PHE A 159 -14.02 20.96 10.66
CA PHE A 159 -14.45 22.33 10.41
C PHE A 159 -13.55 23.36 11.12
N GLY A 160 -13.20 23.08 12.37
CA GLY A 160 -12.27 23.91 13.12
C GLY A 160 -10.92 24.04 12.43
N ILE A 161 -10.39 22.97 11.80
CA ILE A 161 -9.10 23.02 11.12
C ILE A 161 -9.20 23.80 9.82
N LYS A 162 -10.28 23.61 9.05
CA LYS A 162 -10.54 24.41 7.83
C LYS A 162 -10.56 25.92 8.12
N LYS A 163 -11.01 26.33 9.31
CA LYS A 163 -10.98 27.74 9.78
C LYS A 163 -9.59 28.31 10.05
N LEU A 164 -8.56 27.48 10.27
CA LEU A 164 -7.20 27.96 10.56
C LEU A 164 -6.52 28.53 9.30
N GLY A 165 -7.04 28.18 8.12
CA GLY A 165 -6.52 28.63 6.84
C GLY A 165 -6.47 27.49 5.83
N LEU A 166 -6.46 27.87 4.56
CA LEU A 166 -6.23 26.97 3.44
C LEU A 166 -4.94 27.37 2.75
N ASN A 167 -4.20 26.37 2.27
CA ASN A 167 -3.04 26.58 1.41
C ASN A 167 -3.47 27.14 0.04
N PRO A 168 -2.52 27.62 -0.79
CA PRO A 168 -2.81 28.13 -2.14
C PRO A 168 -3.60 27.15 -3.02
N ASP A 169 -3.42 25.84 -2.80
CA ASP A 169 -4.14 24.76 -3.50
C ASP A 169 -5.55 24.49 -2.94
N GLY A 170 -6.02 25.29 -1.98
CA GLY A 170 -7.31 25.10 -1.31
C GLY A 170 -7.35 23.94 -0.30
N LEU A 171 -6.19 23.42 0.11
CA LEU A 171 -6.07 22.30 1.04
C LEU A 171 -5.97 22.79 2.49
N SER A 172 -6.71 22.15 3.39
CA SER A 172 -6.57 22.39 4.83
C SER A 172 -5.33 21.67 5.39
N TYR A 173 -4.89 22.07 6.59
CA TYR A 173 -3.82 21.36 7.31
C TYR A 173 -4.11 19.86 7.46
N LEU A 174 -5.37 19.48 7.69
CA LEU A 174 -5.74 18.07 7.81
C LEU A 174 -5.69 17.33 6.46
N ASP A 175 -5.98 18.01 5.35
CA ASP A 175 -5.84 17.42 4.00
C ASP A 175 -4.36 17.15 3.68
N LEU A 176 -3.45 18.05 4.07
CA LEU A 176 -2.02 17.84 3.93
C LEU A 176 -1.56 16.66 4.79
N PHE A 177 -2.08 16.54 6.01
CA PHE A 177 -1.76 15.43 6.89
C PHE A 177 -2.31 14.09 6.37
N ARG A 178 -3.54 14.08 5.82
CA ARG A 178 -4.08 12.91 5.11
C ARG A 178 -3.14 12.50 3.96
N LYS A 179 -2.74 13.46 3.10
CA LYS A 179 -1.80 13.19 2.00
C LYS A 179 -0.46 12.65 2.50
N LEU A 180 0.05 13.15 3.61
CA LEU A 180 1.27 12.65 4.25
C LEU A 180 1.12 11.17 4.65
N ILE A 181 0.02 10.81 5.33
CA ILE A 181 -0.28 9.44 5.73
C ILE A 181 -0.44 8.55 4.49
N THR A 182 -1.14 9.02 3.46
CA THR A 182 -1.28 8.31 2.19
C THR A 182 0.08 8.04 1.54
N GLN A 183 0.98 9.02 1.49
CA GLN A 183 2.32 8.85 0.92
C GLN A 183 3.17 7.85 1.71
N ILE A 184 3.08 7.87 3.05
CA ILE A 184 3.71 6.86 3.91
C ILE A 184 3.17 5.46 3.57
N GLY A 185 1.85 5.31 3.44
CA GLY A 185 1.27 4.02 3.10
C GLY A 185 1.50 3.57 1.65
N ASN A 186 1.60 4.50 0.69
CA ASN A 186 2.03 4.21 -0.69
C ASN A 186 3.47 3.69 -0.70
N ALA A 187 4.37 4.26 0.10
CA ALA A 187 5.72 3.72 0.28
C ALA A 187 5.70 2.30 0.86
N MET A 188 4.85 2.02 1.85
CA MET A 188 4.67 0.66 2.39
C MET A 188 4.04 -0.30 1.37
N GLY A 189 3.09 0.17 0.55
CA GLY A 189 2.53 -0.57 -0.57
C GLY A 189 3.57 -0.90 -1.63
N TYR A 190 4.54 0.00 -1.85
CA TYR A 190 5.66 -0.22 -2.75
C TYR A 190 6.59 -1.31 -2.21
N VAL A 191 6.98 -1.25 -0.94
CA VAL A 191 7.76 -2.32 -0.28
C VAL A 191 7.03 -3.67 -0.37
N ARG A 192 5.70 -3.67 -0.17
CA ARG A 192 4.88 -4.88 -0.37
C ARG A 192 5.02 -5.43 -1.78
N MET A 193 4.98 -4.55 -2.78
CA MET A 193 5.08 -4.93 -4.18
C MET A 193 6.46 -5.44 -4.55
N ILE A 194 7.53 -4.79 -4.07
CA ILE A 194 8.92 -5.27 -4.20
C ILE A 194 9.05 -6.68 -3.63
N ARG A 195 8.52 -6.91 -2.42
CA ARG A 195 8.48 -8.25 -1.83
C ARG A 195 7.74 -9.25 -2.70
N SER A 196 6.54 -8.91 -3.16
CA SER A 196 5.74 -9.82 -4.00
C SER A 196 6.42 -10.11 -5.34
N GLY A 197 7.06 -9.12 -5.96
CA GLY A 197 7.81 -9.27 -7.20
C GLY A 197 9.07 -10.11 -7.02
N GLY A 198 9.79 -9.90 -5.92
CA GLY A 198 10.95 -10.72 -5.54
C GLY A 198 10.57 -12.18 -5.32
N ARG A 199 9.50 -12.43 -4.55
CA ARG A 199 8.95 -13.79 -4.36
C ARG A 199 8.57 -14.45 -5.67
N ARG A 200 7.95 -13.71 -6.60
CA ARG A 200 7.62 -14.24 -7.92
C ARG A 200 8.86 -14.60 -8.73
N CYS A 201 9.87 -13.73 -8.74
CA CYS A 201 11.14 -13.99 -9.42
C CYS A 201 11.85 -15.22 -8.83
N LEU A 202 11.87 -15.34 -7.51
CA LEU A 202 12.49 -16.48 -6.82
C LEU A 202 11.70 -17.77 -6.98
N ALA A 203 10.37 -17.73 -6.99
CA ALA A 203 9.53 -18.90 -7.23
C ALA A 203 9.79 -19.51 -8.63
N ASP A 204 9.96 -18.66 -9.65
CA ASP A 204 10.35 -19.11 -10.98
C ASP A 204 11.74 -19.79 -10.96
N ALA A 205 12.69 -19.26 -10.18
CA ALA A 205 14.06 -19.79 -10.10
C ALA A 205 14.19 -21.08 -9.27
N THR A 206 13.31 -21.26 -8.28
CA THR A 206 13.34 -22.38 -7.32
C THR A 206 12.33 -23.48 -7.65
N CYS A 207 11.61 -23.38 -8.78
CA CYS A 207 10.56 -24.33 -9.14
C CYS A 207 11.02 -25.79 -9.27
N PHE A 208 12.33 -26.03 -9.46
CA PHE A 208 12.95 -27.35 -9.53
C PHE A 208 13.50 -27.86 -8.18
N ILE A 209 13.44 -27.05 -7.12
CA ILE A 209 13.88 -27.42 -5.77
C ILE A 209 12.66 -27.92 -4.98
N PRO A 210 12.55 -29.23 -4.67
CA PRO A 210 11.35 -29.78 -4.05
C PRO A 210 11.09 -29.24 -2.64
N ASP A 211 12.16 -29.03 -1.87
CA ASP A 211 12.10 -28.45 -0.53
C ASP A 211 13.33 -27.57 -0.27
N LEU A 212 13.09 -26.27 -0.08
CA LEU A 212 14.13 -25.29 0.24
C LEU A 212 14.75 -25.52 1.63
N LYS A 213 14.06 -26.22 2.54
CA LYS A 213 14.58 -26.54 3.88
C LYS A 213 15.54 -27.72 3.85
N ALA A 214 15.30 -28.67 2.94
CA ALA A 214 16.16 -29.84 2.74
C ALA A 214 17.52 -29.50 2.10
N VAL A 215 17.73 -28.25 1.68
CA VAL A 215 19.03 -27.76 1.16
C VAL A 215 20.15 -28.01 2.17
N THR A 216 19.88 -27.87 3.47
CA THR A 216 20.88 -28.14 4.51
C THR A 216 21.28 -29.62 4.59
N ASP A 217 20.35 -30.54 4.31
CA ASP A 217 20.65 -31.98 4.30
C ASP A 217 21.30 -32.40 2.97
N LEU A 218 20.92 -31.77 1.86
CA LEU A 218 21.60 -31.92 0.57
C LEU A 218 23.06 -31.47 0.66
N ASN A 219 23.35 -30.40 1.40
CA ASN A 219 24.72 -29.94 1.64
C ASN A 219 25.57 -31.00 2.37
N LYS A 220 24.99 -31.71 3.35
CA LYS A 220 25.67 -32.78 4.09
C LYS A 220 25.94 -34.01 3.22
N ILE A 221 24.94 -34.45 2.44
CA ILE A 221 25.08 -35.59 1.53
C ILE A 221 26.22 -35.35 0.52
N LEU A 222 26.32 -34.13 0.01
CA LEU A 222 27.37 -33.72 -0.95
C LEU A 222 28.75 -33.55 -0.31
N GLU A 223 28.86 -33.56 1.01
CA GLU A 223 30.14 -33.53 1.76
C GLU A 223 30.72 -34.93 2.00
N ASP A 224 29.87 -35.96 2.07
CA ASP A 224 30.26 -37.34 2.41
C ASP A 224 30.74 -38.18 1.20
N GLU A 225 30.66 -37.64 -0.03
CA GLU A 225 31.09 -38.37 -1.23
C GLU A 225 32.54 -38.03 -1.66
N ASP A 226 33.34 -39.07 -1.85
CA ASP A 226 34.73 -38.94 -2.30
C ASP A 226 34.80 -38.76 -3.83
N LEU A 227 34.52 -37.54 -4.27
CA LEU A 227 34.43 -37.16 -5.68
C LEU A 227 35.75 -36.57 -6.22
N GLN A 228 35.92 -36.63 -7.55
CA GLN A 228 37.02 -35.94 -8.25
C GLN A 228 37.04 -34.43 -7.96
N ASP A 229 38.24 -33.84 -7.95
CA ASP A 229 38.45 -32.40 -7.65
C ASP A 229 37.66 -31.45 -8.57
N SER A 230 37.42 -31.82 -9.83
CA SER A 230 36.59 -31.05 -10.76
C SER A 230 35.12 -31.05 -10.34
N THR A 231 34.60 -32.21 -9.91
CA THR A 231 33.23 -32.38 -9.44
C THR A 231 33.01 -31.67 -8.10
N LYS A 232 34.00 -31.71 -7.19
CA LYS A 232 33.98 -30.97 -5.92
C LYS A 232 33.79 -29.46 -6.15
N LYS A 233 34.53 -28.86 -7.09
CA LYS A 233 34.37 -27.43 -7.45
C LYS A 233 32.99 -27.09 -8.01
N VAL A 234 32.42 -27.96 -8.85
CA VAL A 234 31.07 -27.77 -9.40
C VAL A 234 30.01 -27.85 -8.29
N ILE A 235 30.17 -28.80 -7.38
CA ILE A 235 29.31 -28.96 -6.21
C ILE A 235 29.39 -27.73 -5.31
N GLU A 236 30.58 -27.20 -5.01
CA GLU A 236 30.74 -25.97 -4.23
C GLU A 236 30.03 -24.76 -4.87
N CYS A 237 30.18 -24.59 -6.18
CA CYS A 237 29.46 -23.53 -6.92
C CYS A 237 27.94 -23.72 -6.81
N PHE A 238 27.44 -24.94 -6.99
CA PHE A 238 26.03 -25.27 -6.88
C PHE A 238 25.47 -25.03 -5.47
N LYS A 239 26.20 -25.49 -4.43
CA LYS A 239 25.86 -25.23 -3.02
C LYS A 239 25.75 -23.74 -2.76
N ARG A 240 26.73 -22.96 -3.21
CA ARG A 240 26.73 -21.50 -3.06
C ARG A 240 25.50 -20.88 -3.73
N ASP A 241 25.20 -21.27 -4.96
CA ASP A 241 24.10 -20.68 -5.72
C ASP A 241 22.72 -21.04 -5.12
N ILE A 242 22.55 -22.28 -4.63
CA ILE A 242 21.33 -22.68 -3.91
C ILE A 242 21.20 -21.94 -2.58
N ASN A 243 22.26 -21.90 -1.76
CA ASN A 243 22.23 -21.19 -0.48
C ASN A 243 21.89 -19.72 -0.70
N ASN A 244 22.49 -19.07 -1.71
CA ASN A 244 22.13 -17.71 -2.11
C ASN A 244 20.63 -17.59 -2.46
N LEU A 245 20.04 -18.54 -3.18
CA LEU A 245 18.61 -18.51 -3.50
C LEU A 245 17.73 -18.65 -2.26
N VAL A 246 18.11 -19.52 -1.32
CA VAL A 246 17.40 -19.73 -0.05
C VAL A 246 17.48 -18.48 0.83
N ASP A 247 18.68 -17.93 1.03
CA ASP A 247 18.90 -16.75 1.86
C ASP A 247 18.12 -15.54 1.33
N ASN A 248 18.14 -15.33 0.01
CA ASN A 248 17.36 -14.27 -0.64
C ASN A 248 15.83 -14.48 -0.49
N PHE A 249 15.37 -15.74 -0.41
CA PHE A 249 13.97 -16.05 -0.20
C PHE A 249 13.52 -15.67 1.22
N GLU A 250 14.34 -15.97 2.22
CA GLU A 250 14.08 -15.61 3.62
C GLU A 250 14.13 -14.09 3.83
N GLU A 251 15.17 -13.40 3.35
CA GLU A 251 15.31 -11.94 3.45
C GLU A 251 14.11 -11.19 2.83
N ALA A 252 13.66 -11.63 1.66
CA ALA A 252 12.52 -11.04 0.97
C ALA A 252 11.24 -11.09 1.81
N THR A 253 11.12 -12.00 2.77
CA THR A 253 9.89 -12.17 3.56
C THR A 253 9.71 -11.15 4.68
N GLU A 254 10.79 -10.53 5.18
CA GLU A 254 10.80 -9.85 6.49
C GLU A 254 10.86 -8.32 6.46
N TYR A 255 10.82 -7.67 5.28
CA TYR A 255 11.00 -6.21 5.17
C TYR A 255 10.05 -5.36 6.03
N PHE A 256 8.80 -5.79 6.24
CA PHE A 256 7.87 -5.07 7.11
C PHE A 256 8.31 -5.09 8.57
N LYS A 257 8.72 -6.26 9.07
CA LYS A 257 9.22 -6.42 10.43
C LYS A 257 10.48 -5.58 10.65
N LEU A 258 11.38 -5.57 9.66
CA LEU A 258 12.59 -4.75 9.69
C LEU A 258 12.25 -3.26 9.84
N LEU A 259 11.36 -2.72 8.99
CA LEU A 259 10.98 -1.32 9.04
C LEU A 259 10.30 -0.94 10.36
N ILE A 260 9.40 -1.79 10.88
CA ILE A 260 8.80 -1.59 12.21
C ILE A 260 9.88 -1.55 13.29
N LYS A 261 10.79 -2.53 13.30
CA LYS A 261 11.84 -2.66 14.31
C LYS A 261 12.76 -1.45 14.33
N VAL A 262 13.12 -0.91 13.17
CA VAL A 262 14.03 0.25 13.06
C VAL A 262 13.37 1.55 13.53
N PHE A 263 12.09 1.79 13.20
CA PHE A 263 11.41 3.03 13.58
C PHE A 263 10.82 3.02 14.99
N THR A 264 10.49 1.84 15.54
CA THR A 264 9.94 1.69 16.89
C THR A 264 10.70 2.46 18.00
N PRO A 265 12.03 2.33 18.16
CA PRO A 265 12.75 3.02 19.23
C PRO A 265 12.70 4.55 19.10
N VAL A 266 12.67 5.06 17.86
CA VAL A 266 12.57 6.51 17.60
C VAL A 266 11.18 7.02 17.99
N PHE A 267 10.14 6.31 17.59
CA PHE A 267 8.75 6.71 17.81
C PHE A 267 8.29 6.55 19.26
N ARG A 268 8.76 5.50 19.95
CA ARG A 268 8.39 5.19 21.34
C ARG A 268 9.34 5.81 22.36
N ASN A 269 10.22 6.72 21.93
CA ASN A 269 11.07 7.49 22.83
C ASN A 269 10.19 8.32 23.81
N PRO A 270 10.45 8.27 25.13
CA PRO A 270 9.72 9.06 26.13
C PRO A 270 9.65 10.56 25.84
N GLN A 271 10.60 11.12 25.10
CA GLN A 271 10.60 12.52 24.68
C GLN A 271 9.47 12.86 23.69
N ASN A 272 8.98 11.88 22.93
CA ASN A 272 7.93 12.04 21.93
C ASN A 272 6.51 11.92 22.52
N ILE A 273 6.24 12.69 23.57
CA ILE A 273 4.96 12.65 24.31
C ILE A 273 3.79 13.06 23.40
N HIS A 274 4.00 14.00 22.48
CA HIS A 274 3.00 14.50 21.54
C HIS A 274 2.43 13.40 20.63
N LEU A 275 3.19 12.32 20.38
CA LEU A 275 2.74 11.22 19.54
C LEU A 275 1.76 10.27 20.25
N LYS A 276 1.69 10.28 21.59
CA LYS A 276 0.85 9.35 22.38
C LYS A 276 -0.65 9.49 22.10
N ASN A 277 -1.08 10.63 21.58
CA ASN A 277 -2.48 10.95 21.32
C ASN A 277 -2.88 10.84 19.84
N PHE A 278 -2.03 10.26 19.00
CA PHE A 278 -2.32 10.12 17.56
C PHE A 278 -3.63 9.37 17.29
N TYR A 279 -3.96 8.32 18.04
CA TYR A 279 -5.21 7.57 17.86
C TYR A 279 -6.51 8.43 17.91
N ILE A 280 -6.48 9.57 18.60
CA ILE A 280 -7.63 10.51 18.68
C ILE A 280 -7.84 11.29 17.39
N ILE A 281 -6.80 11.48 16.56
CA ILE A 281 -6.95 12.16 15.26
C ILE A 281 -7.51 11.22 14.18
N VAL A 282 -7.57 9.92 14.44
CA VAL A 282 -8.03 8.92 13.47
C VAL A 282 -9.49 9.15 13.06
N PRO A 283 -10.46 9.35 13.98
CA PRO A 283 -11.83 9.68 13.61
C PRO A 283 -11.96 10.86 12.63
N PRO A 284 -11.45 12.08 12.92
CA PRO A 284 -11.56 13.19 11.98
C PRO A 284 -10.80 12.95 10.66
N LEU A 285 -9.67 12.25 10.69
CA LEU A 285 -8.93 11.88 9.47
C LEU A 285 -9.70 10.95 8.57
N THR A 286 -10.40 9.95 9.11
CA THR A 286 -11.20 9.02 8.30
C THR A 286 -12.38 9.72 7.63
N ILE A 287 -13.04 10.68 8.31
CA ILE A 287 -14.07 11.54 7.69
C ILE A 287 -13.45 12.34 6.54
N ASN A 288 -12.32 13.01 6.81
CA ASN A 288 -11.62 13.81 5.81
C ASN A 288 -11.21 12.98 4.58
N PHE A 289 -10.78 11.73 4.79
CA PHE A 289 -10.45 10.81 3.70
C PHE A 289 -11.67 10.38 2.90
N VAL A 290 -12.77 10.00 3.56
CA VAL A 290 -13.99 9.57 2.87
C VAL A 290 -14.61 10.72 2.08
N GLU A 291 -14.65 11.94 2.63
CA GLU A 291 -15.09 13.15 1.90
C GLU A 291 -14.24 13.37 0.64
N HIS A 292 -12.92 13.27 0.75
CA HIS A 292 -12.02 13.42 -0.38
C HIS A 292 -12.23 12.34 -1.44
N LEU A 293 -12.31 11.07 -1.04
CA LEU A 293 -12.49 9.95 -1.97
C LEU A 293 -13.85 10.03 -2.67
N PHE A 294 -14.90 10.45 -1.96
CA PHE A 294 -16.20 10.73 -2.54
C PHE A 294 -16.10 11.78 -3.66
N ILE A 295 -15.44 12.92 -3.40
CA ILE A 295 -15.22 13.98 -4.40
C ILE A 295 -14.41 13.47 -5.59
N CYS A 296 -13.36 12.68 -5.34
CA CYS A 296 -12.54 12.08 -6.39
C CYS A 296 -13.35 11.13 -7.29
N LYS A 297 -14.23 10.32 -6.70
CA LYS A 297 -15.11 9.40 -7.44
C LYS A 297 -16.18 10.14 -8.24
N GLU A 298 -16.76 11.21 -7.71
CA GLU A 298 -17.69 12.06 -8.47
C GLU A 298 -17.03 12.71 -9.70
N ARG A 299 -15.74 13.06 -9.61
CA ARG A 299 -14.98 13.62 -10.73
C ARG A 299 -14.74 12.62 -11.87
N LEU A 300 -14.77 11.31 -11.61
CA LEU A 300 -14.62 10.29 -12.67
C LEU A 300 -15.74 10.40 -13.72
N ASN A 301 -16.93 10.83 -13.29
CA ASN A 301 -18.10 11.00 -14.16
C ASN A 301 -18.10 12.33 -14.91
N LYS A 302 -17.15 13.24 -14.64
CA LYS A 302 -17.04 14.55 -15.29
C LYS A 302 -16.08 14.52 -16.47
N LYS A 303 -16.27 15.45 -17.42
CA LYS A 303 -15.39 15.61 -18.60
C LYS A 303 -13.95 15.96 -18.22
N ASN A 304 -13.77 16.77 -17.18
CA ASN A 304 -12.45 17.04 -16.60
C ASN A 304 -12.17 16.04 -15.48
N ARG A 305 -11.29 15.08 -15.76
CA ARG A 305 -10.89 14.00 -14.84
C ARG A 305 -9.67 14.35 -13.98
N ALA A 306 -9.25 15.62 -13.95
CA ALA A 306 -8.15 16.04 -13.10
C ALA A 306 -8.47 15.83 -11.61
N GLY A 307 -7.63 15.05 -10.91
CA GLY A 307 -7.85 14.66 -9.51
C GLY A 307 -9.02 13.69 -9.33
N ALA A 308 -9.37 12.93 -10.36
CA ALA A 308 -10.31 11.83 -10.27
C ALA A 308 -9.54 10.55 -9.90
N ALA A 309 -10.01 9.85 -8.86
CA ALA A 309 -9.39 8.63 -8.37
C ALA A 309 -10.47 7.65 -7.95
N PHE A 310 -10.29 6.37 -8.26
CA PHE A 310 -11.25 5.32 -7.89
C PHE A 310 -10.82 4.56 -6.62
N THR A 311 -9.54 4.64 -6.26
CA THR A 311 -8.92 3.94 -5.13
C THR A 311 -7.79 4.79 -4.56
N ASP A 312 -7.59 4.74 -3.24
CA ASP A 312 -6.47 5.37 -2.53
C ASP A 312 -6.21 4.63 -1.21
N ASP A 313 -5.91 3.32 -1.30
CA ASP A 313 -5.71 2.47 -0.12
C ASP A 313 -4.37 2.77 0.60
N GLY A 314 -3.53 3.62 0.01
CA GLY A 314 -2.33 4.15 0.65
C GLY A 314 -2.65 4.78 1.99
N PHE A 315 -3.78 5.49 2.12
CA PHE A 315 -4.20 6.05 3.40
C PHE A 315 -4.42 4.97 4.47
N ALA A 316 -5.16 3.90 4.13
CA ALA A 316 -5.44 2.81 5.07
C ALA A 316 -4.18 2.05 5.48
N MET A 317 -3.28 1.80 4.52
CA MET A 317 -1.98 1.17 4.77
C MET A 317 -1.09 2.03 5.68
N GLY A 318 -1.01 3.34 5.41
CA GLY A 318 -0.20 4.26 6.20
C GLY A 318 -0.72 4.42 7.62
N LEU A 319 -2.05 4.51 7.77
CA LEU A 319 -2.70 4.58 9.08
C LEU A 319 -2.41 3.33 9.92
N ALA A 320 -2.57 2.14 9.34
CA ALA A 320 -2.27 0.88 10.03
C ALA A 320 -0.80 0.79 10.46
N TYR A 321 0.12 1.20 9.59
CA TYR A 321 1.55 1.20 9.89
C TYR A 321 1.90 2.13 11.06
N ILE A 322 1.39 3.37 11.05
CA ILE A 322 1.68 4.37 12.09
C ILE A 322 1.11 3.94 13.45
N ILE A 323 -0.11 3.37 13.47
CA ILE A 323 -0.74 2.89 14.71
C ILE A 323 0.08 1.76 15.33
N GLU A 324 0.61 0.86 14.51
CA GLU A 324 1.46 -0.23 14.97
C GLU A 324 2.81 0.28 15.50
N LEU A 325 3.45 1.21 14.77
CA LEU A 325 4.69 1.87 15.22
C LEU A 325 4.52 2.52 16.60
N LEU A 326 3.39 3.19 16.83
CA LEU A 326 3.08 3.87 18.09
C LEU A 326 2.52 2.96 19.19
N ASN A 327 2.24 1.69 18.89
CA ASN A 327 1.53 0.76 19.79
C ASN A 327 0.19 1.33 20.30
N GLN A 328 -0.61 1.89 19.38
CA GLN A 328 -1.87 2.54 19.70
C GLN A 328 -3.12 1.75 19.30
N SER A 329 -2.93 0.48 18.93
CA SER A 329 -3.98 -0.42 18.45
C SER A 329 -5.12 -0.60 19.47
N THR A 330 -4.80 -0.73 20.76
CA THR A 330 -5.80 -0.94 21.83
C THR A 330 -6.58 0.32 22.12
N GLN A 331 -5.90 1.47 22.20
CA GLN A 331 -6.51 2.77 22.43
C GLN A 331 -7.45 3.14 21.28
N LEU A 332 -7.05 2.91 20.02
CA LEU A 332 -7.93 3.13 18.88
C LEU A 332 -9.18 2.24 18.93
N ASN A 333 -9.01 0.94 19.23
CA ASN A 333 -10.13 0.02 19.35
C ASN A 333 -11.12 0.48 20.45
N SER A 334 -10.61 1.07 21.53
CA SER A 334 -11.45 1.59 22.64
C SER A 334 -12.33 2.78 22.27
N LEU A 335 -12.10 3.43 21.13
CA LEU A 335 -12.95 4.52 20.64
C LEU A 335 -14.24 4.02 19.98
N HIS A 336 -14.32 2.72 19.66
CA HIS A 336 -15.45 2.13 18.94
C HIS A 336 -15.89 2.94 17.71
N TRP A 337 -14.94 3.58 17.02
CA TRP A 337 -15.20 4.61 16.01
C TRP A 337 -16.06 4.11 14.84
N PHE A 338 -15.71 2.96 14.27
CA PHE A 338 -16.49 2.38 13.17
C PHE A 338 -17.89 1.93 13.59
N GLN A 339 -18.12 1.64 14.88
CA GLN A 339 -19.47 1.37 15.41
C GLN A 339 -20.26 2.67 15.53
N SER A 340 -19.62 3.75 15.98
CA SER A 340 -20.21 5.11 16.00
C SER A 340 -20.67 5.56 14.61
N ILE A 341 -19.84 5.36 13.58
CA ILE A 341 -20.19 5.66 12.19
C ILE A 341 -21.45 4.89 11.76
N LYS A 342 -21.51 3.58 12.03
CA LYS A 342 -22.68 2.75 11.70
C LYS A 342 -23.94 3.23 12.41
N ALA A 343 -23.83 3.56 13.70
CA ALA A 343 -24.96 4.09 14.49
C ALA A 343 -25.47 5.42 13.93
N LYS A 344 -24.55 6.34 13.58
CA LYS A 344 -24.89 7.62 12.95
C LYS A 344 -25.58 7.45 11.60
N HIS A 345 -25.06 6.59 10.71
CA HIS A 345 -25.71 6.31 9.42
C HIS A 345 -27.09 5.65 9.57
N ALA A 346 -27.26 4.76 10.55
CA ALA A 346 -28.56 4.16 10.84
C ALA A 346 -29.57 5.21 11.33
N GLN A 347 -29.14 6.17 12.15
CA GLN A 347 -29.98 7.28 12.59
C GLN A 347 -30.34 8.22 11.45
N ASP A 348 -29.37 8.60 10.61
CA ASP A 348 -29.62 9.44 9.44
C ASP A 348 -30.58 8.78 8.44
N ARG A 349 -30.48 7.47 8.27
CA ARG A 349 -31.41 6.71 7.41
C ARG A 349 -32.82 6.75 7.96
N LYS A 350 -33.01 6.53 9.27
CA LYS A 350 -34.33 6.66 9.92
C LYS A 350 -34.91 8.06 9.78
N ASN A 351 -34.09 9.09 9.95
CA ASN A 351 -34.51 10.48 9.79
C ASN A 351 -34.94 10.76 8.34
N LEU A 352 -34.22 10.23 7.36
CA LEU A 352 -34.55 10.36 5.94
C LEU A 352 -35.83 9.59 5.56
N GLU A 353 -36.04 8.40 6.11
CA GLU A 353 -37.27 7.62 5.94
C GLU A 353 -38.48 8.36 6.53
N ALA A 354 -38.35 8.97 7.71
CA ALA A 354 -39.38 9.80 8.32
C ALA A 354 -39.71 11.03 7.46
N GLN A 355 -38.68 11.69 6.91
CA GLN A 355 -38.87 12.83 5.99
C GLN A 355 -39.55 12.42 4.68
N LYS A 356 -39.22 11.25 4.13
CA LYS A 356 -39.90 10.69 2.94
C LYS A 356 -41.36 10.36 3.23
N ALA A 357 -41.67 9.82 4.40
CA ALA A 357 -43.04 9.51 4.81
C ALA A 357 -43.88 10.78 5.04
N ALA A 358 -43.26 11.86 5.51
CA ALA A 358 -43.90 13.16 5.72
C ALA A 358 -44.01 14.02 4.45
N ALA A 359 -43.23 13.73 3.41
CA ALA A 359 -43.23 14.49 2.15
C ALA A 359 -44.50 14.21 1.33
N SER A 360 -45.18 15.28 0.88
CA SER A 360 -46.32 15.15 -0.03
C SER A 360 -45.88 14.59 -1.39
N LYS A 361 -46.73 13.75 -2.00
CA LYS A 361 -46.46 13.14 -3.31
C LYS A 361 -46.39 14.15 -4.47
N GLU A 362 -46.87 15.36 -4.27
CA GLU A 362 -46.97 16.41 -5.30
C GLU A 362 -45.73 17.31 -5.40
N ASP A 363 -44.79 17.22 -4.45
CA ASP A 363 -43.58 18.05 -4.46
C ASP A 363 -42.39 17.30 -5.10
N ASP A 364 -42.36 17.30 -6.43
CA ASP A 364 -41.31 16.64 -7.24
C ASP A 364 -39.89 17.12 -6.87
N LYS A 365 -39.73 18.40 -6.48
CA LYS A 365 -38.42 18.96 -6.09
C LYS A 365 -37.96 18.40 -4.76
N LEU A 366 -38.85 18.28 -3.78
CA LEU A 366 -38.56 17.68 -2.49
C LEU A 366 -38.20 16.19 -2.65
N GLN A 367 -38.91 15.44 -3.49
CA GLN A 367 -38.60 14.04 -3.76
C GLN A 367 -37.24 13.86 -4.45
N GLN A 368 -36.91 14.72 -5.43
CA GLN A 368 -35.59 14.71 -6.08
C GLN A 368 -34.48 14.98 -5.05
N THR A 369 -34.68 15.95 -4.14
CA THR A 369 -33.72 16.28 -3.08
C THR A 369 -33.51 15.14 -2.09
N LEU A 370 -34.60 14.46 -1.70
CA LEU A 370 -34.54 13.30 -0.80
C LEU A 370 -33.85 12.10 -1.48
N SER A 371 -34.12 11.87 -2.78
CA SER A 371 -33.46 10.82 -3.55
C SER A 371 -31.95 11.05 -3.70
N LEU A 372 -31.52 12.30 -3.94
CA LEU A 372 -30.11 12.66 -4.00
C LEU A 372 -29.43 12.50 -2.65
N THR A 373 -30.10 12.90 -1.57
CA THR A 373 -29.59 12.73 -0.19
C THR A 373 -29.40 11.26 0.17
N GLU A 374 -30.35 10.40 -0.19
CA GLU A 374 -30.25 8.94 -0.01
C GLU A 374 -29.07 8.35 -0.78
N LYS A 375 -28.92 8.70 -2.07
CA LYS A 375 -27.80 8.24 -2.90
C LYS A 375 -26.46 8.65 -2.29
N ARG A 376 -26.37 9.89 -1.80
CA ARG A 376 -25.18 10.39 -1.12
C ARG A 376 -24.90 9.61 0.16
N LEU A 377 -25.90 9.41 1.01
CA LEU A 377 -25.75 8.66 2.27
C LEU A 377 -25.26 7.22 2.02
N ASN A 378 -25.85 6.52 1.06
CA ASN A 378 -25.45 5.16 0.68
C ASN A 378 -24.01 5.11 0.13
N ALA A 379 -23.62 6.12 -0.66
CA ALA A 379 -22.25 6.21 -1.17
C ALA A 379 -21.24 6.44 -0.02
N PHE A 380 -21.52 7.38 0.89
CA PHE A 380 -20.67 7.65 2.05
C PHE A 380 -20.51 6.41 2.95
N GLU A 381 -21.61 5.72 3.27
CA GLU A 381 -21.59 4.49 4.06
C GLU A 381 -20.74 3.40 3.40
N LYS A 382 -20.89 3.22 2.07
CA LYS A 382 -20.06 2.28 1.30
C LYS A 382 -18.57 2.62 1.38
N GLU A 383 -18.20 3.89 1.27
CA GLU A 383 -16.80 4.32 1.39
C GLU A 383 -16.22 4.05 2.79
N PHE A 384 -16.99 4.29 3.86
CA PHE A 384 -16.56 3.93 5.21
C PHE A 384 -16.38 2.41 5.39
N HIS A 385 -17.25 1.60 4.79
CA HIS A 385 -17.10 0.15 4.80
C HIS A 385 -15.83 -0.31 4.06
N LEU A 386 -15.57 0.25 2.87
CA LEU A 386 -14.34 -0.04 2.13
C LEU A 386 -13.10 0.34 2.93
N LEU A 387 -13.09 1.53 3.54
CA LEU A 387 -12.00 1.98 4.41
C LEU A 387 -11.80 1.03 5.60
N PHE A 388 -12.88 0.58 6.25
CA PHE A 388 -12.81 -0.37 7.37
C PHE A 388 -12.17 -1.70 6.94
N TYR A 389 -12.55 -2.25 5.78
CA TYR A 389 -11.96 -3.49 5.28
C TYR A 389 -10.50 -3.33 4.87
N SER A 390 -10.17 -2.25 4.15
CA SER A 390 -8.78 -1.94 3.76
C SER A 390 -7.91 -1.72 4.99
N PHE A 391 -8.39 -1.01 6.00
CA PHE A 391 -7.67 -0.75 7.23
C PHE A 391 -7.41 -2.03 8.04
N ASN A 392 -8.43 -2.87 8.26
CA ASN A 392 -8.24 -4.13 8.98
C ASN A 392 -7.33 -5.10 8.23
N SER A 393 -7.47 -5.18 6.90
CA SER A 393 -6.57 -5.98 6.07
C SER A 393 -5.12 -5.48 6.17
N ALA A 394 -4.93 -4.16 6.20
CA ALA A 394 -3.61 -3.56 6.34
C ALA A 394 -2.95 -3.87 7.70
N ARG A 395 -3.72 -3.91 8.80
CA ARG A 395 -3.19 -4.23 10.14
C ARG A 395 -2.50 -5.59 10.20
N ILE A 396 -3.00 -6.58 9.47
CA ILE A 396 -2.45 -7.94 9.44
C ILE A 396 -0.99 -7.94 8.95
N PHE A 397 -0.59 -7.01 8.09
CA PHE A 397 0.80 -6.95 7.61
C PHE A 397 1.80 -6.52 8.68
N PHE A 398 1.33 -5.87 9.75
CA PHE A 398 2.17 -5.26 10.77
C PHE A 398 2.02 -5.92 12.14
N GLN A 399 0.96 -6.71 12.34
CA GLN A 399 0.80 -7.56 13.52
C GLN A 399 1.80 -8.73 13.44
N SER A 400 2.93 -8.59 14.16
CA SER A 400 3.98 -9.63 14.30
C SER A 400 4.33 -9.80 15.76
#